data_AF-A0A9D4HZF7-F1
#
_entry.id   AF-A0A9D4HZF7-F1
#
_cell.length_a   1.000
_cell.length_b   1.000
_cell.length_c   1.000
_cell.angle_alpha   90.00
_cell.angle_beta   90.00
_cell.angle_gamma   90.00
#
_symmetry.space_group_name_H-M   'P 1'
#
loop_
_entity.id
_entity.type
_entity.pdbx_description
1 polymer ?
#
loop_
_entity_poly.entity_id
_entity_poly.type
_entity_poly.pdbx_seq_one_letter_code
_entity_poly.pdbx_strand_id
1 'polypeptide(L)'
;MAHFLRMNLTLASRARSSMQHGNSRSSRSKNVCGRPAQEIQRKLQEVDVKQRELEEKGVNVERALRGEGPEGGRSETELMQEWFNLVHEKNALVRLESELMVSARELELEDRQGRLQQQLRESLSLDDSLKSPGQRDKEQKIYQELIDVVEERDRLVAMLEDERLREQEEDKDLESVMKAKGFALSPRSGSKILRKNRASKMQT
;
A
#
# COMPACT_ATOMS: atom_id res chain seq x y z
N MET A 1 28.33 -0.38 4.29
CA MET A 1 27.46 -1.31 5.05
C MET A 1 26.43 -0.57 5.90
N ALA A 2 26.82 0.15 6.97
CA ALA A 2 25.89 0.90 7.83
C ALA A 2 25.07 2.00 7.12
N HIS A 3 25.61 2.63 6.07
CA HIS A 3 24.89 3.63 5.27
C HIS A 3 23.75 3.02 4.42
N PHE A 4 23.93 1.78 3.96
CA PHE A 4 22.92 1.02 3.20
C PHE A 4 21.81 0.48 4.13
N LEU A 5 22.17 0.05 5.34
CA LEU A 5 21.22 -0.29 6.41
C LEU A 5 20.34 0.91 6.81
N ARG A 6 20.90 2.13 6.83
CA ARG A 6 20.15 3.35 7.18
C ARG A 6 19.21 3.81 6.06
N MET A 7 19.58 3.69 4.79
CA MET A 7 18.74 4.12 3.66
C MET A 7 17.45 3.30 3.50
N ASN A 8 17.52 1.96 3.59
CA ASN A 8 16.34 1.10 3.43
C ASN A 8 15.37 1.17 4.62
N LEU A 9 15.87 1.31 5.86
CA LEU A 9 15.01 1.55 7.03
C LEU A 9 14.36 2.94 7.00
N THR A 10 15.02 3.95 6.43
CA THR A 10 14.49 5.33 6.44
C THR A 10 13.42 5.57 5.38
N LEU A 11 13.50 4.93 4.21
CA LEU A 11 12.49 5.08 3.14
C LEU A 11 11.19 4.33 3.46
N ALA A 12 11.28 3.06 3.89
CA ALA A 12 10.11 2.27 4.30
C ALA A 12 9.43 2.80 5.58
N SER A 13 10.21 3.38 6.50
CA SER A 13 9.65 4.03 7.70
C SER A 13 9.08 5.42 7.43
N ARG A 14 9.56 6.15 6.40
CA ARG A 14 8.97 7.42 5.95
C ARG A 14 7.64 7.21 5.23
N ALA A 15 7.49 6.16 4.42
CA ALA A 15 6.20 5.80 3.83
C ALA A 15 5.16 5.42 4.91
N ARG A 16 5.55 4.55 5.87
CA ARG A 16 4.74 4.25 7.06
C ARG A 16 4.40 5.48 7.90
N SER A 17 5.37 6.37 8.14
CA SER A 17 5.13 7.58 8.95
C SER A 17 4.28 8.62 8.22
N SER A 18 4.46 8.80 6.91
CA SER A 18 3.66 9.76 6.11
C SER A 18 2.18 9.39 6.09
N MET A 19 1.86 8.09 6.05
CA MET A 19 0.47 7.61 6.10
C MET A 19 -0.07 7.47 7.54
N GLN A 20 0.78 7.27 8.55
CA GLN A 20 0.37 7.22 9.97
C GLN A 20 0.14 8.61 10.60
N HIS A 21 0.82 9.67 10.14
CA HIS A 21 0.60 11.03 10.64
C HIS A 21 -0.75 11.63 10.18
N GLY A 22 -1.38 11.06 9.14
CA GLY A 22 -2.77 11.34 8.79
C GLY A 22 -3.80 10.50 9.55
N ASN A 23 -3.38 9.47 10.29
CA ASN A 23 -4.27 8.44 10.84
C ASN A 23 -4.15 8.24 12.36
N SER A 24 -3.62 9.22 13.09
CA SER A 24 -3.56 9.22 14.56
C SER A 24 -4.93 9.50 15.19
N ARG A 25 -5.92 8.64 14.91
CA ARG A 25 -7.16 8.34 15.67
C ARG A 25 -8.09 7.49 14.81
N SER A 26 -7.81 6.20 14.64
CA SER A 26 -8.86 5.23 14.34
C SER A 26 -8.61 3.88 14.99
N SER A 27 -8.41 3.90 16.31
CA SER A 27 -8.71 2.75 17.16
C SER A 27 -10.23 2.64 17.37
N ARG A 28 -11.00 2.48 16.28
CA ARG A 28 -12.41 2.01 16.26
C ARG A 28 -12.97 2.00 14.84
N SER A 29 -12.76 0.90 14.11
CA SER A 29 -13.78 0.43 13.17
C SER A 29 -13.68 -1.08 12.99
N LYS A 30 -13.95 -1.81 14.07
CA LYS A 30 -14.57 -3.12 13.92
C LYS A 30 -15.98 -2.83 13.40
N ASN A 31 -16.16 -2.76 12.08
CA ASN A 31 -17.41 -2.94 11.34
C ASN A 31 -17.26 -2.41 9.90
N VAL A 32 -16.49 -3.11 9.06
CA VAL A 32 -16.68 -3.06 7.61
C VAL A 32 -16.98 -4.50 7.17
N CYS A 33 -18.23 -4.94 7.37
CA CYS A 33 -18.66 -6.27 6.95
C CYS A 33 -19.11 -6.23 5.48
N GLY A 34 -18.13 -6.09 4.59
CA GLY A 34 -18.27 -6.41 3.17
C GLY A 34 -17.23 -7.48 2.80
N ARG A 35 -17.60 -8.43 1.92
CA ARG A 35 -16.65 -9.47 1.43
C ARG A 35 -15.32 -8.87 0.91
N PRO A 36 -15.30 -7.73 0.19
CA PRO A 36 -14.05 -7.12 -0.27
C PRO A 36 -13.15 -6.61 0.86
N ALA A 37 -13.72 -5.98 1.90
CA ALA A 37 -12.95 -5.48 3.04
C ALA A 37 -12.27 -6.63 3.82
N GLN A 38 -13.00 -7.74 4.00
CA GLN A 38 -12.47 -8.93 4.66
C GLN A 38 -11.32 -9.56 3.87
N GLU A 39 -11.39 -9.55 2.54
CA GLU A 39 -10.31 -10.06 1.69
C GLU A 39 -9.05 -9.18 1.79
N ILE A 40 -9.19 -7.85 1.79
CA ILE A 40 -8.07 -6.93 1.97
C ILE A 40 -7.43 -7.14 3.34
N GLN A 41 -8.25 -7.25 4.40
CA GLN A 41 -7.76 -7.51 5.75
C GLN A 41 -6.98 -8.83 5.85
N ARG A 42 -7.48 -9.90 5.21
CA ARG A 42 -6.78 -11.19 5.17
C ARG A 42 -5.43 -11.06 4.47
N LYS A 43 -5.38 -10.39 3.33
CA LYS A 43 -4.12 -10.18 2.57
C LYS A 43 -3.12 -9.34 3.35
N LEU A 44 -3.56 -8.31 4.09
CA LEU A 44 -2.69 -7.53 4.97
C LEU A 44 -2.08 -8.42 6.07
N GLN A 45 -2.87 -9.30 6.68
CA GLN A 45 -2.36 -10.26 7.67
C GLN A 45 -1.35 -11.24 7.05
N GLU A 46 -1.59 -11.72 5.83
CA GLU A 46 -0.65 -12.57 5.09
C GLU A 46 0.68 -11.82 4.83
N VAL A 47 0.61 -10.53 4.49
CA VAL A 47 1.81 -9.67 4.32
C VAL A 47 2.56 -9.52 5.64
N ASP A 48 1.86 -9.25 6.75
CA ASP A 48 2.48 -9.10 8.08
C ASP A 48 3.24 -10.36 8.51
N VAL A 49 2.66 -11.54 8.31
CA VAL A 49 3.32 -12.82 8.63
C VAL A 49 4.58 -12.99 7.79
N LYS A 50 4.51 -12.74 6.48
CA LYS A 50 5.68 -12.82 5.60
C LYS A 50 6.77 -11.80 5.94
N GLN A 51 6.40 -10.58 6.35
CA GLN A 51 7.38 -9.58 6.78
C GLN A 51 8.17 -10.09 8.00
N ARG A 52 7.49 -10.70 8.98
CA ARG A 52 8.15 -11.30 10.16
C ARG A 52 9.08 -12.46 9.79
N GLU A 53 8.66 -13.34 8.89
CA GLU A 53 9.50 -14.45 8.41
C GLU A 53 10.77 -13.93 7.71
N LEU A 54 10.65 -12.88 6.88
CA LEU A 54 11.81 -12.26 6.23
C LEU A 54 12.70 -11.46 7.20
N GLU A 55 12.13 -10.91 8.27
CA GLU A 55 12.90 -10.32 9.38
C GLU A 55 13.74 -11.35 10.11
N GLU A 56 13.15 -12.49 10.47
CA GLU A 56 13.87 -13.58 11.12
C GLU A 56 15.00 -14.13 10.24
N LYS A 57 14.72 -14.39 8.96
CA LYS A 57 15.75 -14.78 7.98
C LYS A 57 16.85 -13.72 7.86
N GLY A 58 16.48 -12.44 7.82
CA GLY A 58 17.43 -11.32 7.78
C GLY A 58 18.37 -11.30 8.99
N VAL A 59 17.85 -11.52 10.19
CA VAL A 59 18.66 -11.62 11.42
C VAL A 59 19.65 -12.79 11.33
N ASN A 60 19.22 -13.93 10.79
CA ASN A 60 20.10 -15.10 10.62
C ASN A 60 21.22 -14.83 9.62
N VAL A 61 20.91 -14.19 8.48
CA VAL A 61 21.93 -13.80 7.49
C VAL A 61 22.91 -12.78 8.06
N GLU A 62 22.44 -11.76 8.80
CA GLU A 62 23.32 -10.80 9.47
C GLU A 62 24.22 -11.45 10.53
N ARG A 63 23.71 -12.46 11.25
CA ARG A 63 24.48 -13.22 12.24
C ARG A 63 25.55 -14.08 11.57
N ALA A 64 25.20 -14.77 10.48
CA ALA A 64 26.14 -15.58 9.71
C ALA A 64 27.25 -14.71 9.06
N LEU A 65 26.92 -13.51 8.58
CA LEU A 65 27.90 -12.55 8.05
C LEU A 65 28.90 -12.06 9.12
N ARG A 66 28.55 -12.14 10.41
CA ARG A 66 29.45 -11.84 11.53
C ARG A 66 30.28 -13.05 11.98
N GLY A 67 30.09 -14.22 11.35
CA GLY A 67 30.72 -15.48 11.74
C GLY A 67 30.07 -16.13 12.96
N GLU A 68 28.86 -15.71 13.33
CA GLU A 68 28.13 -16.25 14.49
C GLU A 68 27.06 -17.27 14.04
N GLY A 69 26.87 -18.34 14.82
CA GLY A 69 25.80 -19.33 14.60
C GLY A 69 26.19 -20.53 13.72
N PRO A 70 25.25 -21.47 13.48
CA PRO A 70 25.52 -22.75 12.80
C PRO A 70 25.83 -22.60 11.30
N GLU A 71 25.55 -21.42 10.72
CA GLU A 71 25.80 -21.11 9.31
C GLU A 71 27.09 -20.34 9.04
N GLY A 72 27.95 -20.16 10.06
CA GLY A 72 29.24 -19.46 9.94
C GLY A 72 30.26 -20.11 8.99
N GLY A 73 29.92 -21.22 8.33
CA GLY A 73 30.72 -21.86 7.28
C GLY A 73 30.29 -21.52 5.85
N ARG A 74 29.21 -20.74 5.64
CA ARG A 74 28.76 -20.30 4.32
C ARG A 74 29.65 -19.20 3.77
N SER A 75 29.80 -19.12 2.46
CA SER A 75 30.63 -18.08 1.85
C SER A 75 29.99 -16.71 1.99
N GLU A 76 30.79 -15.65 2.17
CA GLU A 76 30.30 -14.27 2.21
C GLU A 76 29.47 -13.94 0.95
N THR A 77 29.87 -14.47 -0.22
CA THR A 77 29.15 -14.32 -1.48
C THR A 77 27.74 -14.93 -1.45
N GLU A 78 27.58 -16.12 -0.87
CA GLU A 78 26.26 -16.77 -0.70
C GLU A 78 25.36 -15.98 0.24
N LEU A 79 25.90 -15.54 1.37
CA LEU A 79 25.16 -14.75 2.36
C LEU A 79 24.75 -13.38 1.80
N MET A 80 25.61 -12.75 1.01
CA MET A 80 25.30 -11.51 0.32
C MET A 80 24.21 -11.70 -0.73
N GLN A 81 24.24 -12.78 -1.51
CA GLN A 81 23.18 -13.10 -2.46
C GLN A 81 21.83 -13.33 -1.76
N GLU A 82 21.83 -14.04 -0.62
CA GLU A 82 20.62 -14.26 0.18
C GLU A 82 20.09 -12.94 0.76
N TRP A 83 20.99 -12.10 1.30
CA TRP A 83 20.64 -10.76 1.78
C TRP A 83 19.98 -9.91 0.69
N PHE A 84 20.52 -9.90 -0.53
CA PHE A 84 19.93 -9.17 -1.65
C PHE A 84 18.51 -9.67 -1.97
N ASN A 85 18.31 -10.98 -1.97
CA ASN A 85 16.98 -11.57 -2.19
C ASN A 85 16.00 -11.17 -1.08
N LEU A 86 16.43 -11.17 0.19
CA LEU A 86 15.61 -10.74 1.32
C LEU A 86 15.21 -9.26 1.21
N VAL A 87 16.14 -8.39 0.82
CA VAL A 87 15.87 -6.96 0.60
C VAL A 87 14.88 -6.78 -0.55
N HIS A 88 15.08 -7.50 -1.66
CA HIS A 88 14.20 -7.43 -2.83
C HIS A 88 12.77 -7.90 -2.48
N GLU A 89 12.64 -9.00 -1.74
CA GLU A 89 11.35 -9.55 -1.33
C GLU A 89 10.64 -8.66 -0.30
N LYS A 90 11.38 -8.10 0.67
CA LYS A 90 10.82 -7.12 1.62
C LYS A 90 10.30 -5.87 0.91
N ASN A 91 11.04 -5.33 -0.05
CA ASN A 91 10.58 -4.20 -0.85
C ASN A 91 9.30 -4.55 -1.60
N ALA A 92 9.19 -5.78 -2.14
CA ALA A 92 7.97 -6.23 -2.79
C ALA A 92 6.76 -6.32 -1.83
N LEU A 93 6.97 -6.78 -0.59
CA LEU A 93 5.92 -6.84 0.43
C LEU A 93 5.45 -5.46 0.88
N VAL A 94 6.36 -4.50 1.07
CA VAL A 94 6.01 -3.12 1.44
C VAL A 94 5.13 -2.48 0.36
N ARG A 95 5.47 -2.67 -0.92
CA ARG A 95 4.67 -2.18 -2.04
C ARG A 95 3.28 -2.82 -2.06
N LEU A 96 3.19 -4.13 -1.81
CA LEU A 96 1.91 -4.83 -1.72
C LEU A 96 1.06 -4.31 -0.54
N GLU A 97 1.70 -4.01 0.60
CA GLU A 97 1.04 -3.37 1.75
C GLU A 97 0.46 -2.01 1.36
N SER A 98 1.24 -1.13 0.72
CA SER A 98 0.77 0.16 0.20
C SER A 98 -0.44 0.00 -0.73
N GLU A 99 -0.37 -0.91 -1.71
CA GLU A 99 -1.47 -1.17 -2.65
C GLU A 99 -2.75 -1.63 -1.94
N LEU A 100 -2.62 -2.50 -0.93
CA LEU A 100 -3.75 -2.99 -0.12
C LEU A 100 -4.35 -1.88 0.75
N MET A 101 -3.52 -1.00 1.32
CA MET A 101 -3.99 0.14 2.11
C MET A 101 -4.75 1.15 1.25
N VAL A 102 -4.28 1.44 0.03
CA VAL A 102 -5.02 2.28 -0.91
C VAL A 102 -6.34 1.63 -1.32
N SER A 103 -6.34 0.32 -1.57
CA SER A 103 -7.56 -0.42 -1.91
C SER A 103 -8.59 -0.38 -0.76
N ALA A 104 -8.14 -0.45 0.49
CA ALA A 104 -9.02 -0.29 1.66
C ALA A 104 -9.63 1.12 1.70
N ARG A 105 -8.82 2.15 1.46
CA ARG A 105 -9.30 3.54 1.45
C ARG A 105 -10.29 3.81 0.32
N GLU A 106 -10.06 3.28 -0.87
CA GLU A 106 -11.01 3.37 -1.97
C GLU A 106 -12.36 2.73 -1.62
N LEU A 107 -12.35 1.57 -0.95
CA LEU A 107 -13.58 0.89 -0.55
C LEU A 107 -14.37 1.74 0.46
N GLU A 108 -13.70 2.42 1.39
CA GLU A 108 -14.34 3.38 2.30
C GLU A 108 -14.97 4.56 1.55
N LEU A 109 -14.27 5.10 0.55
CA LEU A 109 -14.76 6.19 -0.29
C LEU A 109 -15.94 5.75 -1.16
N GLU A 110 -15.92 4.53 -1.71
CA GLU A 110 -17.04 3.94 -2.45
C GLU A 110 -18.29 3.78 -1.54
N ASP A 111 -18.14 3.30 -0.30
CA ASP A 111 -19.24 3.21 0.67
C ASP A 111 -19.78 4.61 1.03
N ARG A 112 -18.89 5.57 1.27
CA ARG A 112 -19.27 6.97 1.56
C ARG A 112 -20.04 7.58 0.40
N GLN A 113 -19.54 7.42 -0.83
CA GLN A 113 -20.17 7.89 -2.05
C GLN A 113 -21.58 7.28 -2.19
N GLY A 114 -21.73 5.98 -1.97
CA GLY A 114 -23.03 5.29 -2.04
C GLY A 114 -24.04 5.86 -1.04
N ARG A 115 -23.62 6.09 0.21
CA ARG A 115 -24.49 6.71 1.24
C ARG A 115 -24.89 8.15 0.87
N LEU A 116 -23.95 8.96 0.38
CA LEU A 116 -24.22 10.34 -0.05
C LEU A 116 -25.18 10.37 -1.24
N GLN A 117 -24.99 9.48 -2.23
CA GLN A 117 -25.90 9.37 -3.37
C GLN A 117 -27.31 8.94 -2.95
N GLN A 118 -27.44 8.03 -1.98
CA GLN A 118 -28.74 7.63 -1.45
C GLN A 118 -29.45 8.80 -0.76
N GLN A 119 -28.74 9.55 0.10
CA GLN A 119 -29.27 10.76 0.73
C GLN A 119 -29.69 11.83 -0.29
N LEU A 120 -28.91 11.99 -1.36
CA LEU A 120 -29.25 12.92 -2.43
C LEU A 120 -30.53 12.51 -3.16
N ARG A 121 -30.69 11.22 -3.49
CA ARG A 121 -31.91 10.69 -4.12
C ARG A 121 -33.14 10.91 -3.25
N GLU A 122 -33.02 10.71 -1.94
CA GLU A 122 -34.09 10.98 -0.98
C GLU A 122 -34.45 12.47 -0.95
N SER A 123 -33.46 13.37 -0.96
CA SER A 123 -33.72 14.81 -0.98
C SER A 123 -34.35 15.29 -2.30
N LEU A 124 -33.88 14.75 -3.42
CA LEU A 124 -34.41 15.05 -4.76
C LEU A 124 -35.78 14.42 -5.03
N SER A 125 -36.28 13.53 -4.17
CA SER A 125 -37.64 12.98 -4.30
C SER A 125 -38.73 14.03 -4.06
N LEU A 126 -38.38 15.15 -3.43
CA LEU A 126 -39.24 16.32 -3.23
C LEU A 126 -39.09 17.29 -4.41
N ASP A 127 -40.21 17.84 -4.88
CA ASP A 127 -40.21 18.86 -5.94
C ASP A 127 -39.45 20.12 -5.48
N ASP A 128 -38.59 20.67 -6.35
CA ASP A 128 -37.76 21.84 -6.09
C ASP A 128 -38.56 23.09 -5.68
N SER A 129 -39.80 23.19 -6.16
CA SER A 129 -40.73 24.28 -5.80
C SER A 129 -41.22 24.19 -4.36
N LEU A 130 -41.19 22.99 -3.76
CA LEU A 130 -41.63 22.72 -2.39
C LEU A 130 -40.46 22.68 -1.39
N LYS A 131 -39.21 22.83 -1.85
CA LYS A 131 -38.02 22.78 -1.00
C LYS A 131 -37.81 24.08 -0.22
N SER A 132 -37.69 23.95 1.09
CA SER A 132 -37.22 25.02 1.96
C SER A 132 -35.74 25.38 1.68
N PRO A 133 -35.30 26.60 2.01
CA PRO A 133 -33.88 26.98 1.90
C PRO A 133 -32.95 26.01 2.62
N GLY A 134 -33.32 25.52 3.81
CA GLY A 134 -32.53 24.54 4.55
C GLY A 134 -32.45 23.16 3.90
N GLN A 135 -33.40 22.76 3.05
CA GLN A 135 -33.30 21.54 2.24
C GLN A 135 -32.34 21.74 1.07
N ARG A 136 -32.39 22.91 0.41
CA ARG A 136 -31.45 23.27 -0.66
C ARG A 136 -30.01 23.33 -0.14
N ASP A 137 -29.80 23.88 1.06
CA ASP A 137 -28.48 23.91 1.70
C ASP A 137 -27.94 22.51 2.03
N LYS A 138 -28.81 21.58 2.42
CA LYS A 138 -28.43 20.17 2.65
C LYS A 138 -28.01 19.50 1.36
N GLU A 139 -28.76 19.69 0.26
CA GLU A 139 -28.39 19.17 -1.06
C GLU A 139 -27.04 19.71 -1.50
N GLN A 140 -26.82 21.02 -1.36
CA GLN A 140 -25.54 21.65 -1.70
C GLN A 140 -24.37 21.07 -0.90
N LYS A 141 -24.56 20.79 0.39
CA LYS A 141 -23.53 20.13 1.21
C LYS A 141 -23.25 18.71 0.75
N ILE A 142 -24.30 17.94 0.41
CA ILE A 142 -24.13 16.58 -0.13
C ILE A 142 -23.35 16.62 -1.45
N TYR A 143 -23.63 17.58 -2.33
CA TYR A 143 -22.85 17.78 -3.57
C TYR A 143 -21.39 18.10 -3.29
N GLN A 144 -21.12 19.02 -2.36
CA GLN A 144 -19.75 19.38 -2.00
C GLN A 144 -18.99 18.16 -1.47
N GLU A 145 -19.60 17.39 -0.58
CA GLU A 145 -18.97 16.18 -0.04
C GLU A 145 -18.74 15.10 -1.13
N LEU A 146 -19.64 14.99 -2.12
CA LEU A 146 -19.43 14.09 -3.27
C LEU A 146 -18.23 14.52 -4.12
N ILE A 147 -18.03 15.83 -4.33
CA ILE A 147 -16.85 16.36 -5.02
C ILE A 147 -15.59 16.02 -4.23
N ASP A 148 -15.59 16.27 -2.92
CA ASP A 148 -14.44 16.00 -2.05
C ASP A 148 -14.05 14.50 -2.09
N VAL A 149 -15.04 13.59 -2.14
CA VAL A 149 -14.81 12.14 -2.28
C VAL A 149 -14.14 11.79 -3.61
N VAL A 150 -14.58 12.42 -4.71
CA VAL A 150 -13.96 12.19 -6.04
C VAL A 150 -12.53 12.72 -6.05
N GLU A 151 -12.31 13.93 -5.53
CA GLU A 151 -10.96 14.50 -5.44
C GLU A 151 -10.03 13.63 -4.59
N GLU A 152 -10.52 13.05 -3.50
CA GLU A 152 -9.71 12.15 -2.67
C GLU A 152 -9.33 10.87 -3.44
N ARG A 153 -10.26 10.30 -4.21
CA ARG A 153 -9.95 9.15 -5.08
C ARG A 153 -8.90 9.49 -6.13
N ASP A 154 -8.99 10.67 -6.73
CA ASP A 154 -8.01 11.14 -7.71
C ASP A 154 -6.61 11.30 -7.09
N ARG A 155 -6.53 11.81 -5.85
CA ARG A 155 -5.26 11.88 -5.10
C ARG A 155 -4.68 10.49 -4.84
N LEU A 156 -5.50 9.49 -4.51
CA LEU A 156 -5.02 8.11 -4.32
C LEU A 156 -4.47 7.49 -5.60
N VAL A 157 -5.08 7.80 -6.75
CA VAL A 157 -4.57 7.35 -8.06
C VAL A 157 -3.24 8.02 -8.38
N ALA A 158 -3.14 9.34 -8.21
CA ALA A 158 -1.90 10.07 -8.46
C ALA A 158 -0.75 9.56 -7.57
N MET A 159 -1.02 9.36 -6.28
CA MET A 159 -0.03 8.85 -5.32
C MET A 159 0.52 7.47 -5.70
N LEU A 160 -0.32 6.58 -6.25
CA LEU A 160 0.12 5.27 -6.71
C LEU A 160 0.91 5.32 -8.02
N GLU A 161 0.59 6.23 -8.93
CA GLU A 161 1.40 6.41 -10.14
C GLU A 161 2.78 6.96 -9.80
N ASP A 162 2.86 7.91 -8.86
CA ASP A 162 4.12 8.42 -8.32
C ASP A 162 4.94 7.32 -7.64
N GLU A 163 4.30 6.47 -6.83
CA GLU A 163 4.94 5.31 -6.21
C GLU A 163 5.46 4.36 -7.30
N ARG A 164 4.64 4.02 -8.30
CA ARG A 164 5.02 3.14 -9.42
C ARG A 164 6.25 3.64 -10.18
N LEU A 165 6.34 4.94 -10.43
CA LEU A 165 7.48 5.54 -11.11
C LEU A 165 8.76 5.46 -10.28
N ARG A 166 8.69 5.80 -8.99
CA ARG A 166 9.81 5.67 -8.05
C ARG A 166 10.28 4.23 -7.92
N GLU A 167 9.36 3.28 -7.75
CA GLU A 167 9.66 1.85 -7.67
C GLU A 167 10.44 1.36 -8.89
N GLN A 168 10.09 1.86 -10.08
CA GLN A 168 10.74 1.47 -11.33
C GLN A 168 12.18 2.01 -11.42
N GLU A 169 12.45 3.16 -10.84
CA GLU A 169 13.81 3.71 -10.72
C GLU A 169 14.63 2.92 -9.69
N GLU A 170 14.07 2.68 -8.50
CA GLU A 170 14.72 1.89 -7.45
C GLU A 170 15.07 0.46 -7.92
N ASP A 171 14.20 -0.18 -8.70
CA ASP A 171 14.43 -1.52 -9.25
C ASP A 171 15.56 -1.51 -10.29
N LYS A 172 15.62 -0.48 -11.15
CA LYS A 172 16.71 -0.31 -12.13
C LYS A 172 18.06 -0.08 -11.44
N ASP A 173 18.07 0.73 -10.40
CA ASP A 173 19.28 1.02 -9.62
C ASP A 173 19.76 -0.25 -8.89
N LEU A 174 18.84 -1.00 -8.27
CA LEU A 174 19.16 -2.26 -7.61
C LEU A 174 19.71 -3.30 -8.60
N GLU A 175 19.07 -3.47 -9.75
CA GLU A 175 19.52 -4.39 -10.80
C GLU A 175 20.92 -4.01 -11.32
N SER A 176 21.16 -2.70 -11.52
CA SER A 176 22.45 -2.19 -11.97
C SER A 176 23.57 -2.46 -10.94
N VAL A 177 23.30 -2.22 -9.66
CA VAL A 177 24.24 -2.50 -8.57
C VAL A 177 24.51 -4.00 -8.43
N MET A 178 23.49 -4.84 -8.58
CA MET A 178 23.64 -6.29 -8.46
C MET A 178 24.42 -6.87 -9.63
N LYS A 179 24.12 -6.43 -10.86
CA LYS A 179 24.87 -6.83 -12.05
C LYS A 179 26.35 -6.40 -11.97
N ALA A 180 26.63 -5.21 -11.46
CA ALA A 180 28.00 -4.74 -11.24
C ALA A 180 28.77 -5.60 -10.23
N LYS A 181 28.06 -6.24 -9.28
CA LYS A 181 28.64 -7.15 -8.28
C LYS A 181 28.58 -8.63 -8.68
N GLY A 182 28.06 -8.97 -9.85
CA GLY A 182 27.95 -10.35 -10.35
C GLY A 182 26.81 -11.17 -9.73
N PHE A 183 25.83 -10.53 -9.09
CA PHE A 183 24.66 -11.19 -8.49
C PHE A 183 23.43 -11.09 -9.40
N ALA A 184 22.56 -12.11 -9.37
CA ALA A 184 21.31 -12.12 -10.11
C ALA A 184 20.11 -12.03 -9.15
N LEU A 185 19.07 -11.27 -9.53
CA LEU A 185 17.81 -11.20 -8.77
C LEU A 185 16.92 -12.39 -9.13
N SER A 186 16.24 -12.94 -8.13
CA SER A 186 15.13 -13.86 -8.39
C SER A 186 13.97 -13.11 -9.06
N PRO A 187 13.23 -13.76 -9.97
CA PRO A 187 12.02 -13.16 -10.54
C PRO A 187 11.03 -12.80 -9.43
N ARG A 188 10.52 -11.57 -9.49
CA ARG A 188 9.58 -11.04 -8.50
C ARG A 188 8.30 -11.88 -8.48
N SER A 189 8.13 -12.69 -7.43
CA SER A 189 6.92 -13.50 -7.20
C SER A 189 5.81 -12.64 -6.58
N GLY A 190 5.24 -11.69 -7.33
CA GLY A 190 4.08 -10.94 -6.84
C GLY A 190 3.77 -9.63 -7.55
N SER A 191 2.49 -9.25 -7.50
CA SER A 191 1.94 -7.92 -7.87
C SER A 191 1.74 -7.58 -9.34
N LYS A 192 1.30 -8.53 -10.18
CA LYS A 192 0.60 -8.19 -11.45
C LYS A 192 -0.93 -8.27 -11.34
N ILE A 193 -1.47 -8.90 -10.29
CA ILE A 193 -2.89 -9.27 -10.20
C ILE A 193 -3.76 -8.08 -9.74
N LEU A 194 -3.31 -7.27 -8.77
CA LEU A 194 -4.10 -6.12 -8.29
C LEU A 194 -4.13 -4.95 -9.30
N ARG A 195 -3.02 -4.73 -10.03
CA ARG A 195 -2.86 -3.63 -10.99
C ARG A 195 -3.76 -3.76 -12.22
N LYS A 196 -4.04 -4.98 -12.70
CA LYS A 196 -4.90 -5.22 -13.87
C LYS A 196 -6.38 -4.92 -13.62
N ASN A 197 -6.89 -5.23 -12.43
CA ASN A 197 -8.31 -5.04 -12.12
C ASN A 197 -8.73 -3.56 -12.04
N ARG A 198 -7.79 -2.65 -11.75
CA ARG A 198 -8.10 -1.23 -11.55
C ARG A 198 -8.13 -0.43 -12.86
N ALA A 199 -7.24 -0.73 -13.80
CA ALA A 199 -7.27 -0.17 -15.16
C ALA A 199 -8.57 -0.53 -15.91
N SER A 200 -9.11 -1.72 -15.69
CA SER A 200 -10.40 -2.13 -16.27
C SER A 200 -11.62 -1.47 -15.61
N LYS A 201 -11.53 -1.05 -14.34
CA LYS A 201 -12.64 -0.42 -13.60
C LYS A 201 -12.75 1.09 -13.86
N MET A 202 -11.71 1.73 -14.43
CA MET A 202 -11.68 3.15 -14.80
C MET A 202 -12.18 3.43 -16.24
N GLN A 203 -12.47 2.40 -17.03
CA GLN A 203 -12.95 2.52 -18.43
C GLN A 203 -14.46 2.26 -18.61
N THR A 204 -15.19 2.05 -17.51
CA THR A 204 -16.65 1.82 -17.47
C THR A 204 -17.29 2.71 -16.45
#